data_AF-A0A2T6GL56-F1
#
_entry.id   AF-A0A2T6GL56-F1
#
_cell.length_a   1.000
_cell.length_b   1.000
_cell.length_c   1.000
_cell.angle_alpha   90.00
_cell.angle_beta   90.00
_cell.angle_gamma   90.00
#
_symmetry.space_group_name_H-M   'P 1'
#
loop_
_entity.id
_entity.type
_entity.pdbx_description
1 polymer ?
#
loop_
_entity_poly.entity_id
_entity_poly.type
_entity_poly.pdbx_seq_one_letter_code
_entity_poly.pdbx_strand_id
1 'polypeptide(L)'
;MSTTRPATNPQLIYLVYGANTYHQEAVFSIASALAGLRETPGEGLDIQVFTDNPAPYQGLPVRVRELDENTRKTWIAPHGYHFRAKHVVMQQVLQEAERALLIDTDTFFHCSPLELFRRIEPGTLLCNAFGLQYGSNKEAGLYQTLADVLRQRNLADDQMPLLNSGVIGLDRADAGVLEQSIALMDEFYPLAQGAYTLEEFCLSVAAYRTTQVRECPDLIHHYWSRKQLFRAKTKAWLDKHGADPISTFALDETRLVTATLPRPPAAQRMAYKLVTLFLPKQQRQFMREILYGCYQHSNPFDQACMPVWWEKARENVERRLDSPLENHQLENWFNHPIVRLVLGERRKAIYLHLVQTKPD
;
A
#
# COMPACT_ATOMS: atom_id res chain seq x y z
N MET A 1 12.76 -4.36 -39.00
CA MET A 1 12.41 -4.24 -37.56
C MET A 1 13.52 -4.93 -36.79
N SER A 2 14.30 -4.19 -36.02
CA SER A 2 15.34 -4.78 -35.17
C SER A 2 14.63 -5.55 -34.06
N THR A 3 14.66 -6.88 -34.12
CA THR A 3 14.14 -7.74 -33.06
C THR A 3 15.12 -7.69 -31.90
N THR A 4 15.03 -6.63 -31.10
CA THR A 4 15.78 -6.53 -29.84
C THR A 4 15.38 -7.73 -28.98
N ARG A 5 16.36 -8.57 -28.61
CA ARG A 5 16.10 -9.68 -27.69
C ARG A 5 15.53 -9.12 -26.38
N PRO A 6 14.52 -9.77 -25.78
CA PRO A 6 13.99 -9.34 -24.49
C PRO A 6 15.10 -9.34 -23.44
N ALA A 7 15.05 -8.39 -22.50
CA ALA A 7 15.93 -8.40 -21.34
C ALA A 7 15.68 -9.67 -20.51
N THR A 8 16.77 -10.37 -20.18
CA THR A 8 16.74 -11.61 -19.39
C THR A 8 16.73 -11.32 -17.88
N ASN A 9 17.25 -10.17 -17.46
CA ASN A 9 17.12 -9.72 -16.08
C ASN A 9 15.65 -9.42 -15.79
N PRO A 10 15.09 -9.95 -14.68
CA PRO A 10 13.73 -9.63 -14.28
C PRO A 10 13.57 -8.13 -14.01
N GLN A 11 12.37 -7.60 -14.29
CA GLN A 11 12.06 -6.18 -14.20
C GLN A 11 11.11 -5.90 -13.04
N LEU A 12 11.58 -5.21 -12.00
CA LEU A 12 10.73 -4.68 -10.93
C LEU A 12 10.24 -3.27 -11.31
N ILE A 13 8.94 -3.07 -11.32
CA ILE A 13 8.30 -1.86 -11.85
C ILE A 13 7.57 -1.13 -10.74
N TYR A 14 7.78 0.18 -10.67
CA TYR A 14 6.98 1.12 -9.91
C TYR A 14 6.27 2.09 -10.87
N LEU A 15 4.96 2.25 -10.70
CA LEU A 15 4.18 3.30 -11.34
C LEU A 15 3.81 4.35 -10.29
N VAL A 16 4.41 5.54 -10.37
CA VAL A 16 4.33 6.54 -9.30
C VAL A 16 4.01 7.91 -9.88
N TYR A 17 2.82 8.44 -9.60
CA TYR A 17 2.47 9.79 -10.03
C TYR A 17 1.56 10.51 -9.03
N GLY A 18 1.58 11.84 -9.05
CA GLY A 18 0.73 12.69 -8.21
C GLY A 18 1.36 13.10 -6.88
N ALA A 19 0.74 12.74 -5.76
CA ALA A 19 1.11 13.29 -4.45
C ALA A 19 2.53 12.88 -4.04
N ASN A 20 3.29 13.81 -3.45
CA ASN A 20 4.65 13.56 -2.97
C ASN A 20 4.75 12.37 -1.99
N THR A 21 3.68 12.06 -1.26
CA THR A 21 3.62 10.90 -0.37
C THR A 21 3.83 9.59 -1.10
N TYR A 22 3.35 9.44 -2.34
CA TYR A 22 3.57 8.23 -3.14
C TYR A 22 5.04 8.08 -3.57
N HIS A 23 5.72 9.19 -3.87
CA HIS A 23 7.15 9.18 -4.15
C HIS A 23 7.96 8.81 -2.90
N GLN A 24 7.58 9.32 -1.72
CA GLN A 24 8.21 8.93 -0.46
C GLN A 24 8.06 7.43 -0.18
N GLU A 25 6.85 6.88 -0.37
CA GLU A 25 6.59 5.45 -0.27
C GLU A 25 7.46 4.65 -1.26
N ALA A 26 7.51 5.05 -2.53
CA ALA A 26 8.30 4.38 -3.57
C ALA A 26 9.80 4.40 -3.27
N VAL A 27 10.37 5.54 -2.86
CA VAL A 27 11.80 5.65 -2.51
C VAL A 27 12.15 4.67 -1.38
N PHE A 28 11.30 4.59 -0.35
CA PHE A 28 11.52 3.64 0.74
C PHE A 28 11.34 2.19 0.30
N SER A 29 10.32 1.89 -0.51
CA SER A 29 10.11 0.57 -1.09
C SER A 29 11.34 0.11 -1.88
N ILE A 30 11.86 0.95 -2.76
CA ILE A 30 13.08 0.71 -3.54
C ILE A 30 14.28 0.49 -2.62
N ALA A 31 14.49 1.34 -1.60
CA ALA A 31 15.58 1.16 -0.65
C ALA A 31 15.49 -0.19 0.08
N SER A 32 14.30 -0.64 0.47
CA SER A 32 14.11 -1.95 1.07
C SER A 32 14.36 -3.11 0.09
N ALA A 33 14.02 -2.94 -1.20
CA ALA A 33 14.34 -3.91 -2.25
C ALA A 33 15.86 -4.04 -2.44
N LEU A 34 16.57 -2.91 -2.49
CA LEU A 34 18.04 -2.86 -2.61
C LEU A 34 18.73 -3.46 -1.38
N ALA A 35 18.19 -3.25 -0.18
CA ALA A 35 18.66 -3.91 1.03
C ALA A 35 18.49 -5.44 0.93
N GLY A 36 17.34 -5.90 0.44
CA GLY A 36 17.07 -7.33 0.20
C GLY A 36 17.97 -7.96 -0.86
N LEU A 37 18.31 -7.25 -1.94
CA LEU A 37 19.21 -7.77 -2.99
C LEU A 37 20.62 -8.12 -2.48
N ARG A 38 21.04 -7.59 -1.32
CA ARG A 38 22.30 -7.98 -0.68
C ARG A 38 22.30 -9.44 -0.20
N GLU A 39 21.13 -10.07 -0.08
CA GLU A 39 20.97 -11.47 0.30
C GLU A 39 21.22 -12.45 -0.86
N THR A 40 21.22 -11.95 -2.10
CA THR A 40 21.35 -12.72 -3.35
C THR A 40 22.48 -12.16 -4.24
N PRO A 41 23.72 -12.12 -3.73
CA PRO A 41 24.83 -11.51 -4.45
C PRO A 41 25.12 -12.21 -5.79
N GLY A 42 25.23 -11.42 -6.86
CA GLY A 42 25.54 -11.90 -8.21
C GLY A 42 24.31 -12.21 -9.08
N GLU A 43 23.11 -12.19 -8.52
CA GLU A 43 21.88 -12.23 -9.31
C GLU A 43 21.45 -10.82 -9.74
N GLY A 44 21.06 -10.66 -11.00
CA GLY A 44 20.66 -9.38 -11.57
C GLY A 44 19.17 -9.10 -11.42
N LEU A 45 18.83 -7.85 -11.09
CA LEU A 45 17.47 -7.31 -11.13
C LEU A 45 17.54 -5.87 -11.66
N ASP A 46 16.67 -5.53 -12.61
CA ASP A 46 16.53 -4.14 -13.04
C ASP A 46 15.27 -3.54 -12.41
N ILE A 47 15.38 -2.32 -11.90
CA ILE A 47 14.26 -1.57 -11.31
C ILE A 47 13.89 -0.43 -12.27
N GLN A 48 12.61 -0.33 -12.61
CA GLN A 48 12.06 0.72 -13.46
C GLN A 48 11.04 1.56 -12.68
N VAL A 49 11.15 2.88 -12.80
CA VAL A 49 10.21 3.81 -12.16
C VAL A 49 9.57 4.68 -13.22
N PHE A 50 8.28 4.49 -13.47
CA PHE A 50 7.47 5.34 -14.33
C PHE A 50 6.87 6.47 -13.52
N THR A 51 7.24 7.73 -13.82
CA THR A 51 6.94 8.84 -12.92
C THR A 51 6.72 10.19 -13.62
N ASP A 52 5.81 10.99 -13.08
CA ASP A 52 5.62 12.40 -13.45
C ASP A 52 6.60 13.35 -12.74
N ASN A 53 7.31 12.85 -11.73
CA ASN A 53 8.36 13.57 -11.03
C ASN A 53 9.63 12.69 -10.92
N PRO A 54 10.66 12.93 -11.74
CA PRO A 54 11.89 12.14 -11.72
C PRO A 54 12.85 12.50 -10.58
N ALA A 55 12.70 13.69 -9.97
CA ALA A 55 13.68 14.22 -9.02
C ALA A 55 13.95 13.31 -7.79
N PRO A 56 12.96 12.67 -7.15
CA PRO A 56 13.19 11.82 -5.97
C PRO A 56 14.04 10.57 -6.23
N TYR A 57 14.19 10.17 -7.50
CA TYR A 57 14.87 8.94 -7.89
C TYR A 57 16.29 9.18 -8.41
N GLN A 58 16.75 10.44 -8.42
CA GLN A 58 18.12 10.78 -8.79
C GLN A 58 19.11 10.10 -7.84
N GLY A 59 20.12 9.43 -8.41
CA GLY A 59 21.14 8.71 -7.66
C GLY A 59 20.73 7.31 -7.18
N LEU A 60 19.47 6.91 -7.31
CA LEU A 60 19.08 5.52 -7.11
C LEU A 60 19.49 4.66 -8.33
N PRO A 61 19.86 3.38 -8.14
CA PRO A 61 20.19 2.46 -9.24
C PRO A 61 18.92 1.95 -9.93
N VAL A 62 18.13 2.88 -10.49
CA VAL A 62 16.86 2.61 -11.17
C VAL A 62 16.84 3.27 -12.54
N ARG A 63 16.11 2.65 -13.48
CA ARG A 63 15.77 3.28 -14.76
C ARG A 63 14.52 4.14 -14.58
N VAL A 64 14.70 5.45 -14.54
CA VAL A 64 13.58 6.40 -14.52
C VAL A 64 13.01 6.53 -15.93
N ARG A 65 11.70 6.29 -16.08
CA ARG A 65 10.92 6.54 -17.29
C ARG A 65 9.93 7.67 -17.01
N GLU A 66 10.07 8.76 -17.74
CA GLU A 66 9.16 9.90 -17.61
C GLU A 66 7.75 9.49 -18.06
N LEU A 67 6.76 9.77 -17.22
CA LEU A 67 5.34 9.57 -17.48
C LEU A 67 4.68 10.93 -17.64
N ASP A 68 4.76 11.46 -18.86
CA ASP A 68 4.13 12.75 -19.18
C ASP A 68 2.59 12.68 -19.11
N GLU A 69 1.96 13.85 -19.07
CA GLU A 69 0.51 13.96 -18.95
C GLU A 69 -0.23 13.28 -20.12
N ASN A 70 0.33 13.33 -21.34
CA ASN A 70 -0.30 12.77 -22.52
C ASN A 70 -0.32 11.23 -22.47
N THR A 71 0.83 10.62 -22.18
CA THR A 71 1.00 9.19 -21.98
C THR A 71 0.09 8.69 -20.87
N ARG A 72 0.04 9.42 -19.74
CA ARG A 72 -0.85 9.09 -18.63
C ARG A 72 -2.32 9.10 -19.06
N LYS A 73 -2.76 10.14 -19.78
CA LYS A 73 -4.14 10.23 -20.32
C LYS A 73 -4.45 9.06 -21.24
N THR A 74 -3.52 8.66 -22.11
CA THR A 74 -3.68 7.48 -22.97
C THR A 74 -3.81 6.19 -22.17
N TRP A 75 -3.04 6.02 -21.09
CA TRP A 75 -3.06 4.78 -20.31
C TRP A 75 -4.35 4.60 -19.49
N ILE A 76 -5.01 5.68 -19.11
CA ILE A 76 -6.27 5.65 -18.35
C ILE A 76 -7.52 5.78 -19.23
N ALA A 77 -7.35 6.01 -20.53
CA ALA A 77 -8.43 6.01 -21.51
C ALA A 77 -9.05 4.61 -21.65
N PRO A 78 -10.33 4.47 -22.01
CA PRO A 78 -11.23 5.53 -22.46
C PRO A 78 -11.93 6.30 -21.32
N HIS A 79 -11.94 5.77 -20.09
CA HIS A 79 -12.81 6.29 -19.03
C HIS A 79 -12.13 7.21 -18.01
N GLY A 80 -10.81 7.40 -18.10
CA GLY A 80 -10.06 8.11 -17.07
C GLY A 80 -9.81 7.27 -15.80
N TYR A 81 -9.94 5.95 -15.88
CA TYR A 81 -9.78 5.06 -14.73
C TYR A 81 -8.30 4.88 -14.38
N HIS A 82 -7.85 5.53 -13.31
CA HIS A 82 -6.43 5.58 -12.95
C HIS A 82 -5.77 4.21 -12.76
N PHE A 83 -6.47 3.22 -12.19
CA PHE A 83 -5.87 1.89 -11.96
C PHE A 83 -5.61 1.11 -13.25
N ARG A 84 -6.30 1.43 -14.36
CA ARG A 84 -6.03 0.84 -15.68
C ARG A 84 -4.55 0.96 -16.07
N ALA A 85 -3.91 2.06 -15.69
CA ALA A 85 -2.51 2.33 -16.01
C ALA A 85 -1.54 1.26 -15.45
N LYS A 86 -1.90 0.58 -14.33
CA LYS A 86 -1.11 -0.52 -13.76
C LYS A 86 -0.92 -1.65 -14.77
N HIS A 87 -2.01 -2.08 -15.41
CA HIS A 87 -1.93 -3.15 -16.38
C HIS A 87 -1.26 -2.72 -17.68
N VAL A 88 -1.49 -1.48 -18.12
CA VAL A 88 -0.88 -0.95 -19.35
C VAL A 88 0.64 -0.88 -19.21
N VAL A 89 1.17 -0.35 -18.10
CA VAL A 89 2.62 -0.25 -17.89
C VAL A 89 3.27 -1.63 -17.82
N MET A 90 2.62 -2.58 -17.14
CA MET A 90 3.11 -3.96 -17.04
C MET A 90 3.15 -4.63 -18.43
N GLN A 91 2.10 -4.44 -19.23
CA GLN A 91 2.03 -4.97 -20.60
C GLN A 91 3.16 -4.40 -21.47
N GLN A 92 3.46 -3.10 -21.36
CA GLN A 92 4.56 -2.48 -22.09
C GLN A 92 5.92 -3.06 -21.70
N VAL A 93 6.18 -3.24 -20.40
CA VAL A 93 7.47 -3.79 -19.96
C VAL A 93 7.64 -5.26 -20.39
N LEU A 94 6.59 -6.07 -20.42
CA LEU A 94 6.65 -7.46 -20.93
C LEU A 94 6.94 -7.54 -22.44
N GLN A 95 6.76 -6.46 -23.21
CA GLN A 95 7.23 -6.42 -24.61
C GLN A 95 8.76 -6.35 -24.70
N GLU A 96 9.42 -5.85 -23.65
CA GLU A 96 10.86 -5.61 -23.58
C GLU A 96 11.61 -6.63 -22.71
N ALA A 97 10.93 -7.40 -21.85
CA ALA A 97 11.55 -8.31 -20.88
C ALA A 97 10.85 -9.67 -20.79
N GLU A 98 11.56 -10.70 -20.34
CA GLU A 98 11.00 -12.05 -20.15
C GLU A 98 10.08 -12.14 -18.94
N ARG A 99 10.44 -11.50 -17.83
CA ARG A 99 9.64 -11.48 -16.59
C ARG A 99 9.58 -10.08 -16.02
N ALA A 100 8.39 -9.69 -15.60
CA ALA A 100 8.15 -8.40 -14.96
C ALA A 100 7.31 -8.57 -13.70
N LEU A 101 7.45 -7.61 -12.79
CA LEU A 101 6.65 -7.49 -11.58
C LEU A 101 6.35 -6.02 -11.34
N LEU A 102 5.07 -5.65 -11.38
CA LEU A 102 4.60 -4.36 -10.89
C LEU A 102 4.29 -4.47 -9.40
N ILE A 103 4.71 -3.47 -8.62
CA ILE A 103 4.42 -3.39 -7.19
C ILE A 103 3.89 -1.99 -6.82
N ASP A 104 2.94 -1.95 -5.89
CA ASP A 104 2.44 -0.68 -5.36
C ASP A 104 3.50 0.00 -4.47
N THR A 105 3.42 1.33 -4.38
CA THR A 105 4.41 2.15 -3.65
C THR A 105 4.37 1.91 -2.15
N ASP A 106 3.20 1.57 -1.61
CA ASP A 106 2.97 1.28 -0.20
C ASP A 106 3.34 -0.14 0.19
N THR A 107 4.52 -0.56 -0.26
CA THR A 107 5.13 -1.86 0.00
C THR A 107 6.55 -1.71 0.52
N PHE A 108 7.05 -2.68 1.27
CA PHE A 108 8.47 -2.86 1.51
C PHE A 108 8.85 -4.33 1.66
N PHE A 109 10.10 -4.66 1.36
CA PHE A 109 10.58 -6.03 1.23
C PHE A 109 11.07 -6.60 2.57
N HIS A 110 10.78 -7.88 2.81
CA HIS A 110 11.32 -8.63 3.97
C HIS A 110 12.58 -9.42 3.63
N CYS A 111 12.80 -9.69 2.35
CA CYS A 111 13.89 -10.48 1.81
C CYS A 111 14.24 -9.97 0.40
N SER A 112 15.15 -10.66 -0.28
CA SER A 112 15.47 -10.37 -1.69
C SER A 112 14.21 -10.30 -2.59
N PRO A 113 14.04 -9.23 -3.41
CA PRO A 113 12.97 -9.14 -4.39
C PRO A 113 12.97 -10.29 -5.42
N LEU A 114 14.11 -10.95 -5.63
CA LEU A 114 14.22 -12.11 -6.52
C LEU A 114 13.37 -13.29 -6.04
N GLU A 115 13.05 -13.41 -4.75
CA GLU A 115 12.12 -14.44 -4.26
C GLU A 115 10.73 -14.31 -4.88
N LEU A 116 10.29 -13.09 -5.21
CA LEU A 116 9.04 -12.88 -5.94
C LEU A 116 9.15 -13.44 -7.37
N PHE A 117 10.25 -13.15 -8.06
CA PHE A 117 10.47 -13.61 -9.43
C PHE A 117 10.65 -15.12 -9.55
N ARG A 118 11.09 -15.79 -8.48
CA ARG A 118 11.10 -17.26 -8.41
C ARG A 118 9.69 -17.86 -8.38
N ARG A 119 8.66 -17.08 -8.04
CA ARG A 119 7.25 -17.51 -8.13
C ARG A 119 6.64 -17.26 -9.52
N ILE A 120 7.34 -16.55 -10.40
CA ILE A 120 6.89 -16.22 -11.75
C ILE A 120 7.50 -17.21 -12.75
N GLU A 121 6.65 -18.12 -13.21
CA GLU A 121 6.92 -19.10 -14.26
C GLU A 121 5.85 -18.97 -15.36
N PRO A 122 6.10 -19.43 -16.60
CA PRO A 122 5.06 -19.51 -17.63
C PRO A 122 3.81 -20.24 -17.12
N GLY A 123 2.63 -19.66 -17.38
CA GLY A 123 1.34 -20.12 -16.90
C GLY A 123 0.96 -19.65 -15.49
N THR A 124 1.72 -18.72 -14.89
CA THR A 124 1.47 -18.25 -13.51
C THR A 124 1.21 -16.74 -13.45
N LEU A 125 0.28 -16.34 -12.58
CA LEU A 125 0.09 -14.95 -12.16
C LEU A 125 0.48 -14.83 -10.69
N LEU A 126 1.45 -13.97 -10.37
CA LEU A 126 1.75 -13.60 -9.00
C LEU A 126 0.92 -12.39 -8.59
N CYS A 127 0.19 -12.49 -7.49
CA CYS A 127 -0.49 -11.36 -6.84
C CYS A 127 -0.03 -11.19 -5.39
N ASN A 128 -0.45 -10.11 -4.73
CA ASN A 128 -0.06 -9.89 -3.33
C ASN A 128 -0.73 -10.91 -2.40
N ALA A 129 -2.05 -11.05 -2.48
CA ALA A 129 -2.83 -11.98 -1.65
C ALA A 129 -4.15 -12.37 -2.32
N PHE A 130 -4.67 -13.55 -1.95
CA PHE A 130 -6.06 -13.87 -2.22
C PHE A 130 -7.00 -13.10 -1.29
N GLY A 131 -8.09 -12.59 -1.86
CA GLY A 131 -9.27 -12.10 -1.16
C GLY A 131 -10.31 -13.20 -0.96
N LEU A 132 -11.54 -12.78 -0.66
CA LEU A 132 -12.67 -13.71 -0.57
C LEU A 132 -13.04 -14.25 -1.95
N GLN A 133 -13.75 -15.39 -1.98
CA GLN A 133 -14.39 -15.86 -3.21
C GLN A 133 -15.45 -14.85 -3.65
N TYR A 134 -15.57 -14.61 -4.96
CA TYR A 134 -16.48 -13.62 -5.54
C TYR A 134 -17.93 -13.77 -5.06
N GLY A 135 -18.44 -15.01 -4.95
CA GLY A 135 -19.79 -15.29 -4.47
C GLY A 135 -20.03 -15.11 -2.97
N SER A 136 -18.99 -14.80 -2.18
CA SER A 136 -19.08 -14.67 -0.71
C SER A 136 -19.85 -13.44 -0.26
N ASN A 137 -19.92 -12.40 -1.10
CA ASN A 137 -20.67 -11.17 -0.80
C ASN A 137 -21.51 -10.74 -2.00
N LYS A 138 -22.74 -11.26 -2.07
CA LYS A 138 -23.68 -10.97 -3.17
C LYS A 138 -24.27 -9.56 -3.13
N GLU A 139 -24.09 -8.85 -2.01
CA GLU A 139 -24.46 -7.45 -1.84
C GLU A 139 -23.36 -6.48 -2.33
N ALA A 140 -22.18 -6.98 -2.70
CA ALA A 140 -21.14 -6.15 -3.28
C ALA A 140 -21.60 -5.61 -4.65
N GLY A 141 -21.37 -4.32 -4.90
CA GLY A 141 -21.82 -3.66 -6.13
C GLY A 141 -21.37 -4.38 -7.40
N LEU A 142 -20.09 -4.79 -7.49
CA LEU A 142 -19.58 -5.56 -8.64
C LEU A 142 -20.30 -6.89 -8.83
N TYR A 143 -20.69 -7.58 -7.75
CA TYR A 143 -21.47 -8.81 -7.85
C TYR A 143 -22.86 -8.52 -8.43
N GLN A 144 -23.55 -7.53 -7.87
CA GLN A 144 -24.88 -7.13 -8.33
C GLN A 144 -24.91 -6.69 -9.80
N THR A 145 -23.84 -6.05 -10.29
CA THR A 145 -23.79 -5.50 -11.65
C THR A 145 -23.21 -6.45 -12.69
N LEU A 146 -22.32 -7.38 -12.32
CA LEU A 146 -21.56 -8.18 -13.29
C LEU A 146 -21.81 -9.69 -13.22
N ALA A 147 -22.40 -10.22 -12.14
CA ALA A 147 -22.53 -11.67 -11.98
C ALA A 147 -23.33 -12.36 -13.10
N ASP A 148 -24.37 -11.72 -13.65
CA ASP A 148 -25.14 -12.27 -14.77
C ASP A 148 -24.31 -12.32 -16.05
N VAL A 149 -23.64 -11.22 -16.41
CA VAL A 149 -22.79 -11.14 -17.61
C VAL A 149 -21.64 -12.15 -17.54
N LEU A 150 -21.00 -12.29 -16.38
CA LEU A 150 -19.90 -13.24 -16.19
C LEU A 150 -20.36 -14.69 -16.34
N ARG A 151 -21.53 -15.04 -15.79
CA ARG A 151 -22.11 -16.39 -15.93
C ARG A 151 -22.53 -16.68 -17.37
N GLN A 152 -23.24 -15.75 -18.01
CA GLN A 152 -23.70 -15.90 -19.40
C GLN A 152 -22.54 -16.10 -20.37
N ARG A 153 -21.42 -15.41 -20.14
CA ARG A 153 -20.20 -15.52 -20.96
C ARG A 153 -19.22 -16.58 -20.47
N ASN A 154 -19.55 -17.32 -19.41
CA ASN A 154 -18.67 -18.29 -18.75
C ASN A 154 -17.27 -17.73 -18.41
N LEU A 155 -17.20 -16.45 -18.03
CA LEU A 155 -15.95 -15.78 -17.67
C LEU A 155 -15.54 -16.09 -16.23
N ALA A 156 -16.50 -16.11 -15.31
CA ALA A 156 -16.27 -16.40 -13.90
C ALA A 156 -17.54 -16.95 -13.24
N ASP A 157 -17.34 -17.64 -12.11
CA ASP A 157 -18.40 -18.10 -11.23
C ASP A 157 -18.14 -17.66 -9.78
N ASP A 158 -19.03 -18.05 -8.87
CA ASP A 158 -18.96 -17.69 -7.45
C ASP A 158 -17.66 -18.16 -6.76
N GLN A 159 -16.91 -19.10 -7.36
CA GLN A 159 -15.68 -19.66 -6.80
C GLN A 159 -14.42 -18.90 -7.19
N MET A 160 -14.51 -17.94 -8.12
CA MET A 160 -13.36 -17.12 -8.51
C MET A 160 -12.79 -16.39 -7.28
N PRO A 161 -11.50 -16.58 -6.96
CA PRO A 161 -10.87 -15.81 -5.89
C PRO A 161 -10.70 -14.36 -6.36
N LEU A 162 -11.08 -13.40 -5.53
CA LEU A 162 -10.70 -12.01 -5.74
C LEU A 162 -9.21 -11.85 -5.43
N LEU A 163 -8.50 -11.05 -6.22
CA LEU A 163 -7.05 -10.85 -6.06
C LEU A 163 -6.75 -9.45 -5.52
N ASN A 164 -5.68 -9.31 -4.74
CA ASN A 164 -5.12 -8.00 -4.45
C ASN A 164 -3.95 -7.70 -5.41
N SER A 165 -4.06 -6.63 -6.19
CA SER A 165 -3.12 -6.27 -7.26
C SER A 165 -1.95 -5.42 -6.77
N GLY A 166 -1.73 -5.33 -5.45
CA GLY A 166 -0.55 -4.67 -4.88
C GLY A 166 0.78 -5.24 -5.40
N VAL A 167 0.73 -6.47 -5.93
CA VAL A 167 1.74 -7.08 -6.78
C VAL A 167 1.04 -7.65 -8.01
N ILE A 168 1.65 -7.50 -9.18
CA ILE A 168 1.28 -8.20 -10.41
C ILE A 168 2.57 -8.71 -11.06
N GLY A 169 2.82 -10.01 -11.01
CA GLY A 169 3.99 -10.64 -11.60
C GLY A 169 3.61 -11.62 -12.70
N LEU A 170 4.24 -11.52 -13.86
CA LEU A 170 3.95 -12.36 -15.04
C LEU A 170 5.22 -12.66 -15.83
N ASP A 171 5.22 -13.82 -16.47
CA ASP A 171 6.11 -14.12 -17.59
C ASP A 171 5.53 -13.50 -18.87
N ARG A 172 6.40 -13.16 -19.81
CA ARG A 172 6.03 -12.61 -21.12
C ARG A 172 5.06 -13.52 -21.88
N ALA A 173 5.17 -14.83 -21.74
CA ALA A 173 4.26 -15.79 -22.36
C ALA A 173 2.79 -15.58 -21.90
N ASP A 174 2.59 -15.03 -20.72
CA ASP A 174 1.28 -14.81 -20.09
C ASP A 174 0.79 -13.36 -20.18
N ALA A 175 1.46 -12.50 -20.97
CA ALA A 175 1.07 -11.10 -21.15
C ALA A 175 -0.38 -10.91 -21.66
N GLY A 176 -0.96 -11.94 -22.29
CA GLY A 176 -2.38 -11.95 -22.71
C GLY A 176 -3.37 -11.81 -21.55
N VAL A 177 -2.99 -12.16 -20.32
CA VAL A 177 -3.83 -11.91 -19.12
C VAL A 177 -4.08 -10.41 -18.93
N LEU A 178 -3.08 -9.57 -19.17
CA LEU A 178 -3.22 -8.11 -19.05
C LEU A 178 -4.05 -7.54 -20.19
N GLU A 179 -3.90 -8.05 -21.41
CA GLU A 179 -4.73 -7.63 -22.55
C GLU A 179 -6.21 -7.91 -22.28
N GLN A 180 -6.52 -9.12 -21.82
CA GLN A 180 -7.87 -9.51 -21.39
C GLN A 180 -8.37 -8.63 -20.25
N SER A 181 -7.56 -8.41 -19.21
CA SER A 181 -7.97 -7.59 -18.06
C SER A 181 -8.22 -6.13 -18.44
N ILE A 182 -7.39 -5.54 -19.31
CA ILE A 182 -7.60 -4.18 -19.84
C ILE A 182 -8.90 -4.09 -20.62
N ALA A 183 -9.16 -5.05 -21.52
CA ALA A 183 -10.40 -5.08 -22.29
C ALA A 183 -11.63 -5.22 -21.38
N LEU A 184 -11.56 -6.06 -20.34
CA LEU A 184 -12.62 -6.21 -19.35
C LEU A 184 -12.82 -4.94 -18.51
N MET A 185 -11.75 -4.23 -18.12
CA MET A 185 -11.88 -2.93 -17.45
C MET A 185 -12.60 -1.93 -18.35
N ASP A 186 -12.21 -1.85 -19.62
CA ASP A 186 -12.81 -0.91 -20.57
C ASP A 186 -14.30 -1.21 -20.82
N GLU A 187 -14.67 -2.49 -20.86
CA GLU A 187 -16.06 -2.95 -21.01
C GLU A 187 -16.88 -2.75 -19.72
N PHE A 188 -16.36 -3.14 -18.56
CA PHE A 188 -17.12 -3.20 -17.31
C PHE A 188 -17.13 -1.89 -16.53
N TYR A 189 -16.24 -0.94 -16.81
CA TYR A 189 -16.18 0.32 -16.08
C TYR A 189 -17.52 1.08 -16.01
N PRO A 190 -18.31 1.21 -17.10
CA PRO A 190 -19.62 1.85 -17.03
C PRO A 190 -20.63 1.11 -16.14
N LEU A 191 -20.45 -0.20 -15.95
CA LEU A 191 -21.30 -1.05 -15.13
C LEU A 191 -20.83 -1.12 -13.67
N ALA A 192 -19.56 -0.83 -13.40
CA ALA A 192 -18.92 -1.01 -12.11
C ALA A 192 -19.37 0.00 -11.02
N GLN A 193 -20.22 0.98 -11.37
CA GLN A 193 -20.76 1.98 -10.44
C GLN A 193 -19.68 2.68 -9.59
N GLY A 194 -18.52 2.96 -10.18
CA GLY A 194 -17.40 3.60 -9.49
C GLY A 194 -16.64 2.70 -8.52
N ALA A 195 -16.76 1.36 -8.65
CA ALA A 195 -15.98 0.43 -7.85
C ALA A 195 -14.49 0.69 -7.96
N TYR A 196 -13.88 1.07 -6.84
CA TYR A 196 -12.46 1.38 -6.74
C TYR A 196 -11.57 0.21 -7.17
N THR A 197 -11.98 -1.02 -6.84
CA THR A 197 -11.24 -2.27 -7.04
C THR A 197 -11.59 -2.97 -8.37
N LEU A 198 -12.13 -2.25 -9.37
CA LEU A 198 -12.45 -2.86 -10.66
C LEU A 198 -11.20 -3.47 -11.34
N GLU A 199 -10.04 -2.83 -11.24
CA GLU A 199 -8.79 -3.35 -11.81
C GLU A 199 -8.41 -4.72 -11.22
N GLU A 200 -8.39 -4.84 -9.90
CA GLU A 200 -8.17 -6.10 -9.18
C GLU A 200 -9.18 -7.19 -9.60
N PHE A 201 -10.43 -6.78 -9.76
CA PHE A 201 -11.51 -7.66 -10.18
C PHE A 201 -11.31 -8.17 -11.61
N CYS A 202 -11.03 -7.28 -12.57
CA CYS A 202 -10.78 -7.65 -13.95
C CYS A 202 -9.53 -8.53 -14.10
N LEU A 203 -8.50 -8.30 -13.29
CA LEU A 203 -7.32 -9.18 -13.22
C LEU A 203 -7.71 -10.58 -12.75
N SER A 204 -8.57 -10.66 -11.73
CA SER A 204 -9.10 -11.93 -11.21
C SER A 204 -9.87 -12.69 -12.31
N VAL A 205 -10.75 -12.00 -13.04
CA VAL A 205 -11.54 -12.59 -14.14
C VAL A 205 -10.64 -13.06 -15.28
N ALA A 206 -9.64 -12.27 -15.68
CA ALA A 206 -8.73 -12.62 -16.77
C ALA A 206 -7.83 -13.84 -16.44
N ALA A 207 -7.42 -13.97 -15.18
CA ALA A 207 -6.58 -15.06 -14.70
C ALA A 207 -7.36 -16.34 -14.36
N TYR A 208 -8.66 -16.24 -14.13
CA TYR A 208 -9.48 -17.34 -13.64
C TYR A 208 -9.56 -18.48 -14.66
N ARG A 209 -9.15 -19.69 -14.25
CA ARG A 209 -9.08 -20.91 -15.07
C ARG A 209 -8.09 -20.85 -16.25
N THR A 210 -7.35 -19.75 -16.42
CA THR A 210 -6.34 -19.57 -17.49
C THR A 210 -4.91 -19.65 -16.97
N THR A 211 -4.69 -19.29 -15.70
CA THR A 211 -3.37 -19.29 -15.06
C THR A 211 -3.41 -19.90 -13.66
N GLN A 212 -2.26 -20.38 -13.19
CA GLN A 212 -2.07 -20.69 -11.78
C GLN A 212 -1.74 -19.41 -11.01
N VAL A 213 -2.66 -18.96 -10.16
CA VAL A 213 -2.42 -17.79 -9.32
C VAL A 213 -1.61 -18.17 -8.07
N ARG A 214 -0.59 -17.37 -7.74
CA ARG A 214 0.24 -17.50 -6.54
C ARG A 214 0.20 -16.19 -5.75
N GLU A 215 0.28 -16.26 -4.43
CA GLU A 215 0.33 -15.07 -3.56
C GLU A 215 1.74 -14.84 -2.97
N CYS A 216 2.00 -13.65 -2.41
CA CYS A 216 3.28 -13.30 -1.79
C CYS A 216 3.22 -12.41 -0.52
N PRO A 217 2.23 -12.59 0.39
CA PRO A 217 2.13 -11.77 1.58
C PRO A 217 3.27 -12.05 2.59
N ASP A 218 4.03 -13.11 2.38
CA ASP A 218 5.17 -13.53 3.20
C ASP A 218 6.50 -12.87 2.80
N LEU A 219 6.60 -12.37 1.56
CA LEU A 219 7.85 -11.79 1.01
C LEU A 219 7.92 -10.27 1.16
N ILE A 220 6.77 -9.62 1.21
CA ILE A 220 6.64 -8.16 1.32
C ILE A 220 5.61 -7.78 2.38
N HIS A 221 5.69 -6.55 2.87
CA HIS A 221 4.61 -5.92 3.59
C HIS A 221 3.89 -4.90 2.71
N HIS A 222 2.67 -5.22 2.28
CA HIS A 222 1.77 -4.28 1.60
C HIS A 222 0.81 -3.62 2.61
N TYR A 223 0.99 -2.34 2.90
CA TYR A 223 0.28 -1.64 3.98
C TYR A 223 -0.93 -0.85 3.51
N TRP A 224 -1.93 -1.51 2.93
CA TRP A 224 -3.18 -0.86 2.51
C TRP A 224 -4.05 -0.33 3.67
N SER A 225 -3.92 -0.92 4.86
CA SER A 225 -4.60 -0.47 6.08
C SER A 225 -3.66 0.29 7.01
N ARG A 226 -4.19 1.27 7.76
CA ARG A 226 -3.40 2.09 8.70
C ARG A 226 -2.22 2.82 8.05
N LYS A 227 -2.32 3.18 6.75
CA LYS A 227 -1.29 3.87 5.94
C LYS A 227 -0.57 5.00 6.67
N GLN A 228 -1.29 5.87 7.38
CA GLN A 228 -0.69 7.00 8.10
C GLN A 228 0.41 6.57 9.09
N LEU A 229 0.26 5.42 9.78
CA LEU A 229 1.29 4.94 10.71
C LEU A 229 2.55 4.52 9.96
N PHE A 230 2.41 3.75 8.88
CA PHE A 230 3.55 3.32 8.07
C PHE A 230 4.20 4.50 7.34
N ARG A 231 3.41 5.44 6.82
CA ARG A 231 3.91 6.71 6.26
C ARG A 231 4.73 7.51 7.26
N ALA A 232 4.36 7.53 8.55
CA ALA A 232 5.18 8.16 9.58
C ALA A 232 6.53 7.44 9.77
N LYS A 233 6.55 6.10 9.73
CA LYS A 233 7.82 5.34 9.77
C LYS A 233 8.69 5.65 8.54
N THR A 234 8.09 5.59 7.34
CA THR A 234 8.73 5.89 6.06
C THR A 234 9.29 7.31 6.06
N LYS A 235 8.49 8.29 6.49
CA LYS A 235 8.93 9.68 6.58
C LYS A 235 10.10 9.84 7.55
N ALA A 236 10.06 9.21 8.71
CA ALA A 236 11.17 9.28 9.67
C ALA A 236 12.45 8.62 9.13
N TRP A 237 12.33 7.53 8.36
CA TRP A 237 13.47 6.94 7.66
C TRP A 237 14.03 7.90 6.59
N LEU A 238 13.17 8.52 5.79
CA LEU A 238 13.57 9.49 4.76
C LEU A 238 14.16 10.78 5.35
N ASP A 239 13.62 11.27 6.46
CA ASP A 239 14.16 12.45 7.14
C ASP A 239 15.59 12.16 7.65
N LYS A 240 15.88 10.91 8.02
CA LYS A 240 17.20 10.47 8.49
C LYS A 240 18.18 10.15 7.36
N HIS A 241 17.69 9.52 6.28
CA HIS A 241 18.55 8.90 5.25
C HIS A 241 18.37 9.49 3.84
N GLY A 242 17.45 10.42 3.63
CA GLY A 242 17.06 10.89 2.31
C GLY A 242 18.16 11.55 1.48
N ALA A 243 19.25 12.00 2.11
CA ALA A 243 20.42 12.52 1.40
C ALA A 243 21.26 11.41 0.72
N ASP A 244 21.28 10.20 1.30
CA ASP A 244 21.93 9.03 0.73
C ASP A 244 21.16 7.75 1.11
N PRO A 245 20.00 7.51 0.45
CA PRO A 245 19.09 6.41 0.78
C PRO A 245 19.65 5.03 0.43
N ILE A 246 20.79 4.96 -0.25
CA ILE A 246 21.46 3.70 -0.66
C ILE A 246 22.76 3.44 0.10
N SER A 247 23.14 4.32 1.04
CA SER A 247 24.25 4.04 1.94
C SER A 247 24.04 2.72 2.69
N THR A 248 25.12 2.02 3.02
CA THR A 248 25.04 0.77 3.79
C THR A 248 24.24 0.95 5.09
N PHE A 249 24.41 2.10 5.75
CA PHE A 249 23.68 2.45 6.96
C PHE A 249 22.17 2.64 6.73
N ALA A 250 21.78 3.35 5.66
CA ALA A 250 20.38 3.50 5.29
C ALA A 250 19.72 2.15 4.98
N LEU A 251 20.40 1.32 4.17
CA LEU A 251 19.92 0.00 3.78
C LEU A 251 19.78 -0.94 4.98
N ASP A 252 20.75 -0.97 5.92
CA ASP A 252 20.66 -1.79 7.14
C ASP A 252 19.46 -1.38 8.01
N GLU A 253 19.17 -0.09 8.11
CA GLU A 253 18.07 0.43 8.93
C GLU A 253 16.69 0.30 8.28
N THR A 254 16.58 -0.08 7.00
CA THR A 254 15.27 -0.43 6.40
C THR A 254 14.54 -1.51 7.20
N ARG A 255 15.28 -2.46 7.79
CA ARG A 255 14.74 -3.54 8.65
C ARG A 255 14.14 -3.04 9.97
N LEU A 256 14.48 -1.82 10.40
CA LEU A 256 13.88 -1.19 11.58
C LEU A 256 12.52 -0.56 11.24
N VAL A 257 12.17 -0.35 9.98
CA VAL A 257 10.81 0.00 9.57
C VAL A 257 9.98 -1.29 9.55
N THR A 258 9.42 -1.63 10.70
CA THR A 258 8.73 -2.91 10.90
C THR A 258 7.31 -2.91 10.33
N ALA A 259 6.84 -4.08 9.88
CA ALA A 259 5.44 -4.35 9.52
C ALA A 259 4.49 -4.36 10.75
N THR A 260 5.04 -4.40 11.96
CA THR A 260 4.25 -4.44 13.17
C THR A 260 3.74 -3.05 13.52
N LEU A 261 2.45 -2.96 13.90
CA LEU A 261 1.91 -1.70 14.37
C LEU A 261 2.59 -1.32 15.69
N PRO A 262 3.12 -0.08 15.83
CA PRO A 262 3.80 0.34 17.04
C PRO A 262 2.79 0.50 18.15
N ARG A 263 2.71 -0.52 19.00
CA ARG A 263 1.79 -0.59 20.13
C ARG A 263 2.60 -0.79 21.40
N PRO A 264 2.15 -0.24 22.54
CA PRO A 264 2.76 -0.55 23.82
C PRO A 264 2.71 -2.07 24.11
N PRO A 265 3.62 -2.58 24.97
CA PRO A 265 3.58 -3.96 25.46
C PRO A 265 2.23 -4.35 26.04
N ALA A 266 1.90 -5.64 26.02
CA ALA A 266 0.60 -6.15 26.44
C ALA A 266 0.20 -5.72 27.86
N ALA A 267 1.14 -5.77 28.81
CA ALA A 267 0.93 -5.30 30.18
C ALA A 267 0.57 -3.81 30.23
N GLN A 268 1.29 -2.97 29.47
CA GLN A 268 1.01 -1.53 29.41
C GLN A 268 -0.36 -1.24 28.78
N ARG A 269 -0.74 -1.97 27.71
CA ARG A 269 -2.07 -1.85 27.11
C ARG A 269 -3.19 -2.27 28.06
N MET A 270 -2.94 -3.27 28.90
CA MET A 270 -3.89 -3.66 29.95
C MET A 270 -4.03 -2.55 31.00
N ALA A 271 -2.91 -1.98 31.47
CA ALA A 271 -2.94 -0.85 32.39
C ALA A 271 -3.72 0.33 31.81
N TYR A 272 -3.50 0.69 30.55
CA TYR A 272 -4.28 1.72 29.85
C TYR A 272 -5.76 1.37 29.78
N LYS A 273 -6.10 0.11 29.49
CA LYS A 273 -7.50 -0.34 29.48
C LYS A 273 -8.16 -0.15 30.84
N LEU A 274 -7.51 -0.55 31.93
CA LEU A 274 -8.02 -0.41 33.30
C LEU A 274 -8.22 1.06 33.68
N VAL A 275 -7.22 1.91 33.43
CA VAL A 275 -7.31 3.36 33.71
C VAL A 275 -8.47 4.01 32.94
N THR A 276 -8.70 3.61 31.69
CA THR A 276 -9.80 4.17 30.88
C THR A 276 -11.20 3.72 31.31
N LEU A 277 -11.36 2.74 32.22
CA LEU A 277 -12.68 2.36 32.74
C LEU A 277 -13.33 3.48 33.55
N PHE A 278 -12.53 4.34 34.16
CA PHE A 278 -12.98 5.54 34.89
C PHE A 278 -13.42 6.69 33.98
N LEU A 279 -13.39 6.51 32.65
CA LEU A 279 -13.90 7.47 31.68
C LEU A 279 -15.26 7.02 31.11
N PRO A 280 -16.09 7.98 30.65
CA PRO A 280 -17.28 7.69 29.86
C PRO A 280 -16.99 6.74 28.69
N LYS A 281 -17.92 5.81 28.41
CA LYS A 281 -17.74 4.75 27.41
C LYS A 281 -17.24 5.27 26.05
N GLN A 282 -17.78 6.40 25.60
CA GLN A 282 -17.41 7.06 24.34
C GLN A 282 -15.97 7.59 24.29
N GLN A 283 -15.37 7.93 25.43
CA GLN A 283 -14.00 8.48 25.52
C GLN A 283 -12.93 7.39 25.69
N ARG A 284 -13.32 6.15 26.04
CA ARG A 284 -12.35 5.11 26.42
C ARG A 284 -11.40 4.74 25.28
N GLN A 285 -11.91 4.56 24.06
CA GLN A 285 -11.08 4.23 22.91
C GLN A 285 -10.17 5.39 22.53
N PHE A 286 -10.72 6.62 22.52
CA PHE A 286 -9.96 7.84 22.30
C PHE A 286 -8.76 7.90 23.23
N MET A 287 -9.00 7.78 24.53
CA MET A 287 -7.95 7.88 25.53
C MET A 287 -6.90 6.77 25.39
N ARG A 288 -7.29 5.53 25.04
CA ARG A 288 -6.32 4.45 24.79
C ARG A 288 -5.39 4.77 23.62
N GLU A 289 -5.91 5.33 22.53
CA GLU A 289 -5.12 5.70 21.36
C GLU A 289 -4.20 6.89 21.67
N ILE A 290 -4.68 7.87 22.45
CA ILE A 290 -3.82 8.95 23.00
C ILE A 290 -2.65 8.37 23.81
N LEU A 291 -2.92 7.39 24.68
CA LEU A 291 -1.90 6.75 25.52
C LEU A 291 -0.91 5.90 24.70
N TYR A 292 -1.35 5.30 23.60
CA TYR A 292 -0.44 4.60 22.69
C TYR A 292 0.57 5.58 22.11
N GLY A 293 0.11 6.75 21.65
CA GLY A 293 0.99 7.82 21.21
C GLY A 293 1.82 8.49 22.32
N CYS A 294 1.65 8.12 23.59
CA CYS A 294 2.50 8.59 24.70
C CYS A 294 3.62 7.61 25.06
N TYR A 295 3.54 6.38 24.57
CA TYR A 295 4.52 5.33 24.87
C TYR A 295 5.84 5.62 24.15
N GLN A 296 6.96 5.40 24.83
CA GLN A 296 8.29 5.58 24.26
C GLN A 296 8.78 4.26 23.67
N HIS A 297 8.94 4.24 22.36
CA HIS A 297 9.50 3.13 21.61
C HIS A 297 11.02 3.27 21.50
N SER A 298 11.74 2.16 21.66
CA SER A 298 13.20 2.13 21.45
C SER A 298 13.58 2.27 19.98
N ASN A 299 12.74 1.75 19.09
CA ASN A 299 12.89 1.91 17.65
C ASN A 299 12.45 3.33 17.22
N PRO A 300 13.36 4.13 16.62
CA PRO A 300 13.05 5.51 16.26
C PRO A 300 11.92 5.62 15.22
N PHE A 301 11.76 4.62 14.34
CA PHE A 301 10.71 4.66 13.32
C PHE A 301 9.35 4.33 13.91
N ASP A 302 9.28 3.42 14.88
CA ASP A 302 8.05 3.18 15.65
C ASP A 302 7.68 4.39 16.51
N GLN A 303 8.68 5.06 17.08
CA GLN A 303 8.50 6.30 17.84
C GLN A 303 7.88 7.42 17.00
N ALA A 304 8.21 7.50 15.71
CA ALA A 304 7.66 8.52 14.81
C ALA A 304 6.14 8.43 14.63
N CYS A 305 5.52 7.30 14.98
CA CYS A 305 4.07 7.12 14.90
C CYS A 305 3.29 7.76 16.07
N MET A 306 3.96 8.35 17.07
CA MET A 306 3.31 8.98 18.22
C MET A 306 2.22 10.02 17.87
N PRO A 307 2.52 11.08 17.08
CA PRO A 307 1.51 12.08 16.72
C PRO A 307 0.36 11.47 15.90
N VAL A 308 0.67 10.50 15.04
CA VAL A 308 -0.33 9.80 14.23
C VAL A 308 -1.33 9.05 15.11
N TRP A 309 -0.90 8.44 16.22
CA TRP A 309 -1.82 7.83 17.18
C TRP A 309 -2.81 8.84 17.76
N TRP A 310 -2.40 10.09 17.97
CA TRP A 310 -3.28 11.14 18.47
C TRP A 310 -4.29 11.56 17.41
N GLU A 311 -3.84 11.81 16.19
CA GLU A 311 -4.69 12.15 15.05
C GLU A 311 -5.73 11.05 14.78
N LYS A 312 -5.30 9.78 14.73
CA LYS A 312 -6.22 8.63 14.61
C LYS A 312 -7.23 8.58 15.76
N ALA A 313 -6.82 8.92 16.98
CA ALA A 313 -7.73 8.94 18.12
C ALA A 313 -8.91 9.87 17.86
N ARG A 314 -8.62 11.09 17.39
CA ARG A 314 -9.60 12.10 17.03
C ARG A 314 -10.47 11.62 15.85
N GLU A 315 -9.87 11.24 14.73
CA GLU A 315 -10.61 10.76 13.55
C GLU A 315 -11.54 9.58 13.89
N ASN A 316 -11.07 8.64 14.72
CA ASN A 316 -11.88 7.48 15.10
C ASN A 316 -13.05 7.86 16.01
N VAL A 317 -12.93 8.91 16.83
CA VAL A 317 -14.06 9.45 17.60
C VAL A 317 -15.05 10.11 16.67
N GLU A 318 -14.59 10.99 15.80
CA GLU A 318 -15.43 11.77 14.88
C GLU A 318 -16.24 10.83 13.99
N ARG A 319 -15.60 9.78 13.44
CA ARG A 319 -16.28 8.73 12.66
C ARG A 319 -17.33 7.96 13.48
N ARG A 320 -17.11 7.75 14.79
CA ARG A 320 -18.10 7.07 15.64
C ARG A 320 -19.27 7.98 16.03
N LEU A 321 -19.04 9.29 16.08
CA LEU A 321 -20.06 10.29 16.42
C LEU A 321 -20.79 10.81 15.18
N ASP A 322 -20.34 10.44 13.99
CA ASP A 322 -20.78 11.00 12.70
C ASP A 322 -20.78 12.54 12.70
N SER A 323 -19.80 13.13 13.41
CA SER A 323 -19.68 14.57 13.60
C SER A 323 -18.26 14.97 14.00
N PRO A 324 -17.78 16.17 13.59
CA PRO A 324 -16.51 16.70 14.05
C PRO A 324 -16.51 16.90 15.57
N LEU A 325 -15.37 16.63 16.21
CA LEU A 325 -15.21 16.84 17.63
C LEU A 325 -14.79 18.30 17.84
N GLU A 326 -15.70 19.11 18.39
CA GLU A 326 -15.42 20.53 18.56
C GLU A 326 -14.31 20.77 19.58
N ASN A 327 -13.54 21.85 19.39
CA ASN A 327 -12.41 22.19 20.26
C ASN A 327 -12.81 22.31 21.73
N HIS A 328 -14.00 22.86 22.01
CA HIS A 328 -14.51 22.99 23.38
C HIS A 328 -14.84 21.61 24.00
N GLN A 329 -15.34 20.66 23.20
CA GLN A 329 -15.58 19.28 23.66
C GLN A 329 -14.27 18.55 23.91
N LEU A 330 -13.31 18.69 23.00
CA LEU A 330 -11.96 18.14 23.13
C LEU A 330 -11.28 18.69 24.40
N GLU A 331 -11.35 20.00 24.61
CA GLU A 331 -10.82 20.65 25.82
C GLU A 331 -11.46 20.09 27.09
N ASN A 332 -12.78 19.93 27.11
CA ASN A 332 -13.50 19.31 28.23
C ASN A 332 -13.03 17.88 28.50
N TRP A 333 -12.76 17.09 27.47
CA TRP A 333 -12.26 15.72 27.61
C TRP A 333 -10.84 15.71 28.20
N PHE A 334 -9.97 16.63 27.76
CA PHE A 334 -8.63 16.79 28.32
C PHE A 334 -8.65 17.38 29.74
N ASN A 335 -9.70 18.10 30.14
CA ASN A 335 -9.86 18.63 31.49
C ASN A 335 -10.41 17.61 32.50
N HIS A 336 -10.82 16.42 32.07
CA HIS A 336 -11.28 15.36 32.97
C HIS A 336 -10.18 14.98 34.00
N PRO A 337 -10.50 14.82 35.30
CA PRO A 337 -9.49 14.60 36.35
C PRO A 337 -8.55 13.41 36.09
N ILE A 338 -9.10 12.29 35.61
CA ILE A 338 -8.31 11.10 35.24
C ILE A 338 -7.36 11.40 34.07
N VAL A 339 -7.79 12.17 33.07
CA VAL A 339 -6.95 12.51 31.92
C VAL A 339 -5.82 13.45 32.34
N ARG A 340 -6.10 14.42 33.23
CA ARG A 340 -5.09 15.29 33.84
C ARG A 340 -4.04 14.51 34.62
N LEU A 341 -4.48 13.57 35.44
CA LEU A 341 -3.59 12.72 36.23
C LEU A 341 -2.67 11.87 35.34
N VAL A 342 -3.23 11.25 34.31
CA VAL A 342 -2.54 10.26 33.48
C VAL A 342 -1.61 10.92 32.46
N LEU A 343 -2.02 12.02 31.83
CA LEU A 343 -1.21 12.71 30.82
C LEU A 343 -0.23 13.73 31.42
N GLY A 344 -0.49 14.23 32.63
CA GLY A 344 0.34 15.25 33.28
C GLY A 344 0.60 16.45 32.37
N GLU A 345 1.86 16.88 32.28
CA GLU A 345 2.28 18.02 31.45
C GLU A 345 2.13 17.77 29.94
N ARG A 346 2.22 16.51 29.48
CA ARG A 346 2.11 16.15 28.05
C ARG A 346 0.75 16.50 27.46
N ARG A 347 -0.27 16.59 28.33
CA ARG A 347 -1.65 16.94 27.99
C ARG A 347 -1.76 18.19 27.11
N LYS A 348 -1.02 19.25 27.45
CA LYS A 348 -1.08 20.54 26.73
C LYS A 348 -0.54 20.39 25.31
N ALA A 349 0.60 19.73 25.15
CA ALA A 349 1.21 19.49 23.85
C ALA A 349 0.30 18.64 22.94
N ILE A 350 -0.31 17.58 23.48
CA ILE A 350 -1.22 16.71 22.72
C ILE A 350 -2.48 17.48 22.30
N TYR A 351 -3.08 18.27 23.20
CA TYR A 351 -4.24 19.09 22.88
C TYR A 351 -3.92 20.10 21.77
N LEU A 352 -2.81 20.84 21.90
CA LEU A 352 -2.39 21.82 20.89
C LEU A 352 -2.14 21.15 19.53
N HIS A 353 -1.46 20.00 19.51
CA HIS A 353 -1.27 19.20 18.30
C HIS A 353 -2.61 18.87 17.65
N LEU A 354 -3.56 18.32 18.41
CA LEU A 354 -4.86 17.92 17.89
C LEU A 354 -5.71 19.09 17.39
N VAL A 355 -5.57 20.29 17.97
CA VAL A 355 -6.31 21.49 17.54
C VAL A 355 -5.71 22.09 16.26
N GLN A 356 -4.38 22.06 16.12
CA GLN A 356 -3.67 22.59 14.95
C GLN A 356 -3.80 21.67 13.73
N THR A 357 -3.78 20.36 13.98
CA THR A 357 -3.96 19.32 12.97
C THR A 357 -5.46 19.08 12.80
N LYS A 358 -6.18 20.03 12.20
CA LYS A 358 -7.54 19.73 11.70
C LYS A 358 -7.39 18.79 10.51
N PRO A 359 -8.17 17.70 10.43
CA PRO A 359 -8.23 16.92 9.21
C PRO A 359 -8.76 17.83 8.08
N ASP A 360 -8.01 17.89 6.97
CA ASP A 360 -8.52 18.42 5.69
C ASP A 360 -9.66 17.55 5.15
#